data_AF-A0A5E4LME8-F1
#
_entry.id   AF-A0A5E4LME8-F1
#
_cell.length_a   1.000
_cell.length_b   1.000
_cell.length_c   1.000
_cell.angle_alpha   90.00
_cell.angle_beta   90.00
_cell.angle_gamma   90.00
#
_symmetry.space_group_name_H-M   'P 1'
#
loop_
_entity.id
_entity.type
_entity.pdbx_description
1 polymer ?
#
loop_
_entity_poly.entity_id
_entity_poly.type
_entity_poly.pdbx_seq_one_letter_code
_entity_poly.pdbx_strand_id
1 'polypeptide(L)' 'MDKTLKVRGMHCRSCEILLTDIITEVDGVSDVKVDLRGGTVSLKYENEFVLDRIKESIESEGYVVVA' A
#
# COMPACT_ATOMS: atom_id res chain seq x y z
N MET A 1 -6.71 -10.00 -8.10
CA MET A 1 -7.54 -9.70 -6.92
C MET A 1 -7.49 -8.20 -6.67
N ASP A 2 -8.51 -7.60 -6.07
CA ASP A 2 -8.52 -6.19 -5.66
C ASP A 2 -8.81 -6.05 -4.15
N LYS A 3 -8.12 -5.13 -3.47
CA LYS A 3 -8.35 -4.86 -2.05
C LYS A 3 -8.03 -3.42 -1.71
N THR A 4 -8.77 -2.87 -0.76
CA THR A 4 -8.48 -1.56 -0.15
C THR A 4 -8.02 -1.77 1.28
N LEU A 5 -6.86 -1.25 1.61
CA LEU A 5 -6.26 -1.22 2.93
C LEU A 5 -6.38 0.18 3.51
N LYS A 6 -6.61 0.31 4.82
CA LYS A 6 -6.43 1.60 5.49
C LYS A 6 -5.00 1.70 5.99
N VAL A 7 -4.37 2.84 5.78
CA VAL A 7 -2.98 3.09 6.18
C VAL A 7 -2.91 4.34 7.04
N ARG A 8 -2.28 4.21 8.20
CA ARG A 8 -2.02 5.30 9.13
C ARG A 8 -0.55 5.69 9.10
N GLY A 9 -0.27 6.96 9.36
CA GLY A 9 1.09 7.52 9.37
C GLY A 9 1.44 8.36 8.13
N MET A 10 0.58 8.42 7.11
CA MET A 10 0.77 9.32 5.98
C MET A 10 0.47 10.77 6.37
N HIS A 11 1.50 11.59 6.55
CA HIS A 11 1.36 12.99 6.96
C HIS A 11 1.59 14.01 5.83
N CYS A 12 2.16 13.59 4.71
CA CYS A 12 2.48 14.49 3.59
C CYS A 12 2.28 13.82 2.24
N ARG A 13 2.14 14.65 1.19
CA ARG A 13 2.03 14.20 -0.20
C ARG A 13 3.23 13.37 -0.65
N SER A 14 4.40 13.60 -0.08
CA SER A 14 5.60 12.78 -0.31
C SER A 14 5.44 11.34 0.18
N CYS A 15 4.67 11.11 1.26
CA CYS A 15 4.37 9.77 1.77
C CYS A 15 3.49 8.98 0.79
N GLU A 16 2.57 9.66 0.10
CA GLU A 16 1.70 9.04 -0.92
C GLU A 16 2.52 8.51 -2.10
N ILE A 17 3.48 9.30 -2.58
CA ILE A 17 4.35 8.92 -3.70
C ILE A 17 5.24 7.75 -3.28
N LEU A 18 5.92 7.85 -2.13
CA LEU A 18 6.77 6.76 -1.62
C LEU A 18 6.01 5.45 -1.44
N LEU A 19 4.83 5.49 -0.81
CA LEU A 19 3.99 4.30 -0.66
C LEU A 19 3.58 3.70 -2.00
N THR A 20 3.21 4.54 -2.96
CA THR A 20 2.86 4.06 -4.30
C THR A 20 4.05 3.36 -4.93
N ASP A 21 5.23 3.98 -4.91
CA ASP A 21 6.46 3.45 -5.50
C ASP A 21 6.82 2.07 -4.93
N ILE A 22 6.90 1.98 -3.60
CA ILE A 22 7.29 0.77 -2.87
C ILE A 22 6.31 -0.38 -3.12
N ILE A 23 5.00 -0.09 -3.18
CA ILE A 23 3.99 -1.10 -3.47
C ILE A 23 4.06 -1.54 -4.94
N THR A 24 4.40 -0.64 -5.86
CA THR A 24 4.52 -0.97 -7.29
C THR A 24 5.77 -1.81 -7.57
N GLU A 25 6.81 -1.71 -6.74
CA GLU A 25 8.00 -2.56 -6.82
C GLU A 25 7.74 -4.02 -6.37
N VAL A 26 6.63 -4.30 -5.69
CA VAL A 26 6.27 -5.66 -5.28
C VAL A 26 5.80 -6.46 -6.49
N ASP A 27 6.55 -7.51 -6.82
CA ASP A 27 6.20 -8.45 -7.88
C ASP A 27 4.80 -9.07 -7.64
N GLY A 28 3.98 -9.08 -8.69
CA GLY A 28 2.58 -9.50 -8.63
C GLY A 28 1.58 -8.39 -8.26
N VAL A 29 2.02 -7.14 -8.12
CA VAL A 29 1.13 -5.96 -8.10
C VAL A 29 0.90 -5.46 -9.52
N SER A 30 -0.37 -5.25 -9.89
CA SER A 30 -0.74 -4.77 -11.23
C SER A 30 -1.29 -3.34 -11.22
N ASP A 31 -1.79 -2.87 -10.08
CA ASP A 31 -2.35 -1.52 -9.94
C ASP A 31 -2.28 -1.09 -8.48
N VAL A 32 -1.95 0.17 -8.23
CA VAL A 32 -1.98 0.76 -6.89
C VAL A 32 -2.49 2.19 -6.96
N LYS A 33 -3.34 2.54 -6.00
CA LYS A 33 -3.92 3.85 -5.85
C LYS A 33 -3.95 4.22 -4.38
N VAL A 34 -3.12 5.18 -4.00
CA VAL A 34 -3.09 5.74 -2.66
C VAL A 34 -4.01 6.96 -2.60
N ASP A 35 -4.84 7.04 -1.57
CA ASP A 35 -5.70 8.17 -1.26
C ASP A 35 -5.31 8.72 0.12
N LEU A 36 -4.44 9.73 0.12
CA LEU A 36 -3.97 10.38 1.35
C LEU A 36 -5.11 11.02 2.15
N ARG A 37 -6.11 11.59 1.47
CA ARG A 37 -7.24 12.28 2.11
C ARG A 37 -8.13 11.33 2.92
N GLY A 38 -8.38 10.14 2.39
CA GLY A 38 -9.16 9.07 3.00
C GLY A 38 -8.33 8.12 3.85
N GLY A 39 -7.00 8.18 3.77
CA GLY A 39 -6.10 7.29 4.49
C GLY A 39 -6.21 5.84 4.01
N THR A 40 -6.41 5.64 2.71
CA THR A 40 -6.64 4.32 2.12
C THR A 40 -5.71 4.06 0.94
N VAL A 41 -5.34 2.80 0.75
CA VAL A 41 -4.57 2.31 -0.38
C VAL A 41 -5.37 1.21 -1.06
N SER A 42 -5.74 1.41 -2.32
CA SER A 42 -6.39 0.40 -3.16
C SER A 42 -5.35 -0.24 -4.05
N LEU A 43 -5.32 -1.57 -4.12
CA LEU A 43 -4.32 -2.32 -4.88
C LEU A 43 -4.96 -3.50 -5.61
N LYS A 44 -4.40 -3.82 -6.78
CA LYS A 44 -4.65 -5.07 -7.50
C LYS A 44 -3.40 -5.94 -7.49
N TYR A 45 -3.59 -7.19 -7.10
CA TYR A 45 -2.50 -8.14 -6.89
C TYR A 45 -2.89 -9.57 -7.27
N GLU A 46 -1.91 -10.43 -7.47
CA GLU A 46 -2.13 -11.78 -7.99
C GLU A 46 -2.71 -12.77 -6.97
N ASN A 47 -2.19 -12.79 -5.73
CA ASN A 47 -2.57 -13.78 -4.71
C ASN A 47 -2.33 -13.26 -3.27
N GLU A 48 -2.81 -13.99 -2.25
CA GLU A 48 -2.69 -13.57 -0.85
C GLU A 48 -1.24 -13.45 -0.36
N PHE A 49 -0.30 -14.21 -0.90
CA PHE A 49 1.12 -14.07 -0.55
C PHE A 49 1.70 -12.72 -1.00
N VAL A 50 1.26 -12.21 -2.15
CA VAL A 50 1.60 -10.85 -2.59
C VAL A 50 1.00 -9.81 -1.64
N LEU A 51 -0.24 -10.01 -1.17
CA LEU A 51 -0.86 -9.10 -0.20
C LEU A 51 -0.07 -9.01 1.11
N ASP A 52 0.42 -10.12 1.64
CA ASP A 52 1.26 -10.12 2.85
C ASP A 52 2.57 -9.36 2.63
N ARG A 53 3.25 -9.59 1.49
CA ARG A 53 4.47 -8.85 1.13
C ARG A 53 4.25 -7.34 1.03
N ILE A 54 3.12 -6.92 0.46
CA ILE A 54 2.76 -5.50 0.37
C ILE A 54 2.62 -4.91 1.77
N LYS A 55 1.92 -5.59 2.69
CA LYS A 55 1.78 -5.12 4.08
C LYS A 55 3.12 -5.02 4.79
N GLU A 56 3.95 -6.05 4.68
CA GLU A 56 5.31 -6.04 5.27
C GLU A 56 6.15 -4.87 4.74
N SER A 57 6.08 -4.58 3.44
CA SER A 57 6.80 -3.46 2.82
C SER A 57 6.31 -2.12 3.36
N ILE A 58 4.99 -1.96 3.51
CA ILE A 58 4.37 -0.75 4.09
C ILE A 58 4.79 -0.58 5.56
N GLU A 59 4.80 -1.66 6.34
CA GLU A 59 5.16 -1.64 7.76
C GLU A 59 6.66 -1.38 7.97
N SER A 60 7.52 -1.87 7.08
CA SER A 60 8.97 -1.61 7.10
C SER A 60 9.31 -0.12 6.94
N GLU A 61 8.46 0.62 6.23
CA GLU A 61 8.60 2.08 6.06
C GLU A 61 8.05 2.90 7.24
N GLY A 62 7.53 2.22 8.27
CA GLY A 62 6.98 2.85 9.47
C GLY A 62 5.51 3.28 9.36
N TYR A 63 4.80 2.83 8.33
CA TYR A 63 3.35 3.01 8.23
C TYR A 63 2.61 1.84 8.89
N VAL A 64 1.37 2.07 9.31
CA VAL A 64 0.56 1.02 9.94
C VAL A 64 -0.62 0.69 9.05
N VAL A 65 -0.68 -0.56 8.58
CA VAL A 65 -1.85 -1.10 7.87
C VAL A 65 -2.90 -1.50 8.90
N VAL A 66 -4.04 -0.81 8.89
CA VAL A 66 -5.20 -1.16 9.71
C VAL A 66 -6.26 -1.82 8.83
N ALA A 67 -6.70 -3.01 9.26
CA ALA A 67 -7.71 -3.82 8.58
C ALA A 67 -9.09 -3.16 8.60
#